data_AF-A0A517T7U2-F1
#
_entry.id   AF-A0A517T7U2-F1
#
_cell.length_a   1.000
_cell.length_b   1.000
_cell.length_c   1.000
_cell.angle_alpha   90.00
_cell.angle_beta   90.00
_cell.angle_gamma   90.00
#
_symmetry.space_group_name_H-M   'P 1'
#
loop_
_entity.id
_entity.type
_entity.pdbx_description
1 polymer ?
#
loop_
_entity_poly.entity_id
_entity_poly.type
_entity_poly.pdbx_seq_one_letter_code
_entity_poly.pdbx_strand_id
1 'polypeptide(L)'
;MRKFQKVTAVRDIRLITPLACVLLVTVRLFIGWQFLYEGMWKISTLDTPRPWTSKGYLKSSQGPFRTQFREMTGDPNELEWLDYDVMIARWDDWRDRFVAHYPDLTEQQIRKLDEMLNGPEDFRAVLEELPEGVSFPMRGIPRDAIIFNPDSKRLIIDGNLHLKASELDRIMAALARSPADEGVKAAFEDALDKAYARASRLSYKERLAATLKGDPERITYDVPGDDGSAVETMIGKVDVYLNQLAEYEADLKKANQAFEFDHLAKQWSEISELQRELVTPIIALDAELKENAQKILSIEQGRQGLPPEPWTTLRTNDMMVITGLTVLGVLLIIGFATRISALGGAIMVLSFYLVWPPWPGVIEAPGNEHSFIVNKNLIEVAILLAIAAMPTGTWFGIDGIIGMLFTKCCGKKSTSTASGKSQSTGSEVDSDKKTAVMSEPSAV
;
A
#
# COMPACT_ATOMS: atom_id res chain seq x y z
N MET A 1 -70.33 -31.78 27.18
CA MET A 1 -69.88 -31.21 25.90
C MET A 1 -69.17 -29.87 26.15
N ARG A 2 -67.84 -29.87 26.26
CA ARG A 2 -67.02 -28.65 26.26
C ARG A 2 -66.70 -28.32 24.80
N LYS A 3 -67.20 -27.20 24.27
CA LYS A 3 -66.76 -26.69 22.96
C LYS A 3 -65.35 -26.13 23.13
N PHE A 4 -64.37 -26.87 22.65
CA PHE A 4 -63.03 -26.40 22.35
C PHE A 4 -63.13 -25.23 21.36
N GLN A 5 -62.86 -24.01 21.84
CA GLN A 5 -62.66 -22.87 20.98
C GLN A 5 -61.23 -22.97 20.45
N LYS A 6 -61.12 -23.28 19.14
CA LYS A 6 -59.86 -23.43 18.41
C LYS A 6 -59.02 -22.16 18.57
N VAL A 7 -57.87 -22.31 19.24
CA VAL A 7 -56.72 -21.42 19.10
C VAL A 7 -56.09 -21.72 17.76
N THR A 8 -56.34 -20.87 16.76
CA THR A 8 -55.51 -20.78 15.55
C THR A 8 -55.45 -19.33 15.11
N ALA A 9 -54.81 -18.49 15.92
CA ALA A 9 -54.22 -17.26 15.42
C ALA A 9 -52.95 -17.68 14.68
N VAL A 10 -53.04 -17.82 13.35
CA VAL A 10 -51.84 -17.86 12.50
C VAL A 10 -51.18 -16.50 12.68
N ARG A 11 -50.14 -16.43 13.50
CA ARG A 11 -49.31 -15.22 13.61
C ARG A 11 -48.76 -14.95 12.22
N ASP A 12 -49.11 -13.79 11.67
CA ASP A 12 -48.62 -13.34 10.38
C ASP A 12 -47.08 -13.30 10.43
N ILE A 13 -46.43 -14.14 9.63
CA ILE A 13 -44.96 -14.39 9.64
C ILE A 13 -44.19 -13.11 9.27
N ARG A 14 -44.89 -12.07 8.82
CA ARG A 14 -44.33 -10.77 8.39
C ARG A 14 -44.31 -9.70 9.49
N LEU A 15 -44.84 -9.97 10.69
CA LEU A 15 -44.83 -9.00 11.78
C LEU A 15 -43.48 -8.99 12.51
N ILE A 16 -42.62 -8.05 12.10
CA ILE A 16 -41.39 -7.74 12.82
C ILE A 16 -41.77 -6.97 14.08
N THR A 17 -41.29 -7.42 15.25
CA THR A 17 -41.59 -6.73 16.50
C THR A 17 -40.92 -5.35 16.53
N PRO A 18 -41.52 -4.34 17.18
CA PRO A 18 -40.89 -3.01 17.32
C PRO A 18 -39.48 -3.10 17.93
N LEU A 19 -39.28 -4.02 18.87
CA LEU A 19 -37.98 -4.29 19.47
C LEU A 19 -36.95 -4.79 18.43
N ALA A 20 -37.34 -5.72 17.54
CA ALA A 20 -36.46 -6.19 16.48
C ALA A 20 -36.09 -5.07 15.49
N CYS A 21 -37.04 -4.19 15.15
CA CYS A 21 -36.75 -3.00 14.34
C CYS A 21 -35.71 -2.09 15.01
N VAL A 22 -35.88 -1.80 16.31
CA VAL A 22 -34.94 -0.98 17.08
C VAL A 22 -33.56 -1.62 17.11
N LEU A 23 -33.46 -2.92 17.44
CA LEU A 23 -32.18 -3.62 17.50
C LEU A 23 -31.46 -3.64 16.15
N LEU A 24 -32.17 -3.91 15.04
CA LEU A 24 -31.59 -3.91 13.71
C LEU A 24 -31.09 -2.53 13.27
N VAL A 25 -31.82 -1.46 13.61
CA VAL A 25 -31.37 -0.08 13.39
C VAL A 25 -30.14 0.22 14.25
N THR A 26 -30.13 -0.15 15.52
CA THR A 26 -28.97 0.04 16.40
C THR A 26 -27.74 -0.68 15.88
N VAL A 27 -27.88 -1.94 15.46
CA VAL A 27 -26.77 -2.72 14.86
C VAL A 27 -26.27 -2.05 13.58
N ARG A 28 -27.16 -1.52 12.73
CA ARG A 28 -26.78 -0.73 11.55
C ARG A 28 -25.96 0.50 11.93
N LEU A 29 -26.38 1.24 12.95
CA LEU A 29 -25.65 2.41 13.43
C LEU A 29 -24.29 2.03 14.01
N PHE A 30 -24.19 0.93 14.75
CA PHE A 30 -22.93 0.46 15.34
C PHE A 30 -21.92 0.02 14.28
N ILE A 31 -22.35 -0.76 13.28
CA ILE A 31 -21.43 -1.18 12.22
C ILE A 31 -21.04 0.00 11.31
N GLY A 32 -21.99 0.91 11.04
CA GLY A 32 -21.71 2.15 10.32
C GLY A 32 -20.71 3.05 11.07
N TRP A 33 -20.87 3.17 12.39
CA TRP A 33 -19.91 3.88 13.26
C TRP A 33 -18.53 3.24 13.21
N GLN A 34 -18.44 1.91 13.32
CA GLN A 34 -17.16 1.23 13.28
C GLN A 34 -16.42 1.48 11.96
N PHE A 35 -17.12 1.37 10.83
CA PHE A 35 -16.53 1.68 9.52
C PHE A 35 -16.08 3.14 9.43
N LEU A 36 -16.91 4.08 9.85
CA LEU A 36 -16.59 5.50 9.79
C LEU A 36 -15.39 5.83 10.68
N TYR A 37 -15.36 5.33 11.91
CA TYR A 37 -14.26 5.54 12.83
C TYR A 37 -12.94 5.00 12.27
N GLU A 38 -12.96 3.76 11.76
CA GLU A 38 -11.79 3.14 11.13
C GLU A 38 -11.30 3.91 9.90
N GLY A 39 -12.22 4.44 9.08
CA GLY A 39 -11.90 5.28 7.93
C GLY A 39 -11.28 6.62 8.35
N MET A 40 -11.92 7.33 9.28
CA MET A 40 -11.43 8.62 9.78
C MET A 40 -10.08 8.50 10.48
N TRP A 41 -9.88 7.45 11.28
CA TRP A 41 -8.59 7.19 11.91
C TRP A 41 -7.51 7.03 10.84
N LYS A 42 -7.75 6.23 9.79
CA LYS A 42 -6.78 6.08 8.69
C LYS A 42 -6.54 7.39 7.94
N ILE A 43 -7.57 8.19 7.68
CA ILE A 43 -7.42 9.53 7.09
C ILE A 43 -6.51 10.40 7.95
N SER A 44 -6.70 10.40 9.27
CA SER A 44 -5.89 11.22 10.19
C SER A 44 -4.41 10.84 10.22
N THR A 45 -4.05 9.63 9.74
CA THR A 45 -2.65 9.21 9.61
C THR A 45 -1.99 9.67 8.32
N LEU A 46 -2.76 10.06 7.28
CA LEU A 46 -2.22 10.39 5.96
C LEU A 46 -1.24 11.56 5.97
N ASP A 47 -1.41 12.51 6.90
CA ASP A 47 -0.55 13.68 7.07
C ASP A 47 0.59 13.44 8.09
N THR A 48 0.74 12.23 8.60
CA THR A 48 1.79 11.88 9.57
C THR A 48 3.01 11.25 8.88
N PRO A 49 4.20 11.23 9.52
CA PRO A 49 5.39 10.60 8.96
C PRO A 49 5.25 9.10 8.66
N ARG A 50 4.23 8.44 9.22
CA ARG A 50 3.96 7.01 9.03
C ARG A 50 2.47 6.82 8.74
N PRO A 51 2.04 7.13 7.50
CA PRO A 51 0.65 6.95 7.13
C PRO A 51 0.25 5.48 7.22
N TRP A 52 -1.02 5.23 7.54
CA TRP A 52 -1.57 3.89 7.51
C TRP A 52 -1.44 3.30 6.10
N THR A 53 -1.06 2.03 6.04
CA THR A 53 -0.99 1.27 4.78
C THR A 53 -1.42 -0.17 5.01
N SER A 54 -2.05 -0.76 4.00
CA SER A 54 -2.39 -2.19 3.96
C SER A 54 -1.21 -3.08 3.58
N LYS A 55 -0.03 -2.52 3.25
CA LYS A 55 1.14 -3.29 2.76
C LYS A 55 1.46 -4.52 3.61
N GLY A 56 1.59 -4.35 4.93
CA GLY A 56 1.90 -5.47 5.83
C GLY A 56 0.80 -6.52 5.90
N TYR A 57 -0.46 -6.08 5.83
CA TYR A 57 -1.63 -6.96 5.83
C TYR A 57 -1.72 -7.78 4.53
N LEU A 58 -1.52 -7.15 3.38
CA LEU A 58 -1.54 -7.81 2.07
C LEU A 58 -0.33 -8.73 1.87
N LYS A 59 0.88 -8.32 2.30
CA LYS A 59 2.09 -9.16 2.20
C LYS A 59 1.98 -10.44 3.02
N SER A 60 1.26 -10.40 4.14
CA SER A 60 1.06 -11.55 5.02
C SER A 60 -0.11 -12.45 4.62
N SER A 61 -0.76 -12.19 3.49
CA SER A 61 -1.92 -12.98 3.05
C SER A 61 -1.56 -14.47 2.88
N GLN A 62 -2.51 -15.35 3.21
CA GLN A 62 -2.39 -16.79 3.13
C GLN A 62 -3.63 -17.43 2.49
N GLY A 63 -3.51 -18.70 2.12
CA GLY A 63 -4.60 -19.47 1.52
C GLY A 63 -4.73 -19.24 0.01
N PRO A 64 -5.87 -19.64 -0.60
CA PRO A 64 -5.98 -19.76 -2.06
C PRO A 64 -6.00 -18.43 -2.81
N PHE A 65 -6.24 -17.31 -2.10
CA PHE A 65 -6.22 -15.97 -2.67
C PHE A 65 -4.93 -15.20 -2.38
N ARG A 66 -3.92 -15.86 -1.80
CA ARG A 66 -2.63 -15.26 -1.42
C ARG A 66 -2.01 -14.47 -2.56
N THR A 67 -1.89 -15.07 -3.74
CA THR A 67 -1.23 -14.43 -4.89
C THR A 67 -1.91 -13.12 -5.27
N GLN A 68 -3.24 -13.13 -5.38
CA GLN A 68 -4.04 -11.97 -5.77
C GLN A 68 -3.91 -10.84 -4.74
N PHE A 69 -3.94 -11.15 -3.44
CA PHE A 69 -3.78 -10.14 -2.39
C PHE A 69 -2.35 -9.60 -2.31
N ARG A 70 -1.33 -10.44 -2.49
CA ARG A 70 0.07 -9.97 -2.52
C ARG A 70 0.31 -9.07 -3.73
N GLU A 71 -0.24 -9.40 -4.89
CA GLU A 71 -0.14 -8.57 -6.11
C GLU A 71 -0.76 -7.17 -5.94
N MET A 72 -1.75 -7.01 -5.04
CA MET A 72 -2.31 -5.68 -4.70
C MET A 72 -1.28 -4.73 -4.06
N THR A 73 -0.12 -5.24 -3.61
CA THR A 73 0.98 -4.39 -3.13
C THR A 73 1.81 -3.77 -4.26
N GLY A 74 1.64 -4.23 -5.52
CA GLY A 74 2.47 -3.86 -6.66
C GLY A 74 3.83 -4.58 -6.68
N ASP A 75 4.51 -4.63 -5.53
CA ASP A 75 5.80 -5.28 -5.36
C ASP A 75 5.76 -6.28 -4.18
N PRO A 76 5.16 -7.47 -4.36
CA PRO A 76 4.91 -8.42 -3.28
C PRO A 76 6.19 -8.98 -2.64
N ASN A 77 7.27 -9.00 -3.41
CA ASN A 77 8.56 -9.57 -3.04
C ASN A 77 9.64 -8.50 -2.80
N GLU A 78 9.28 -7.21 -2.85
CA GLU A 78 10.20 -6.09 -2.63
C GLU A 78 11.40 -6.07 -3.59
N LEU A 79 11.20 -6.60 -4.81
CA LEU A 79 12.24 -6.69 -5.82
C LEU A 79 12.56 -5.33 -6.43
N GLU A 80 11.60 -4.39 -6.48
CA GLU A 80 11.87 -3.04 -6.97
C GLU A 80 12.88 -2.30 -6.10
N TRP A 81 12.97 -2.64 -4.80
CA TRP A 81 13.98 -2.09 -3.91
C TRP A 81 15.39 -2.62 -4.20
N LEU A 82 15.49 -3.80 -4.81
CA LEU A 82 16.75 -4.44 -5.17
C LEU A 82 17.20 -4.11 -6.60
N ASP A 83 16.37 -3.38 -7.35
CA ASP A 83 16.67 -2.92 -8.69
C ASP A 83 17.21 -1.49 -8.65
N TYR A 84 18.44 -1.31 -9.11
CA TYR A 84 19.10 0.00 -9.12
C TYR A 84 18.38 1.00 -10.01
N ASP A 85 17.97 0.59 -11.22
CA ASP A 85 17.40 1.49 -12.23
C ASP A 85 15.99 1.94 -11.83
N VAL A 86 15.22 1.04 -11.21
CA VAL A 86 13.90 1.37 -10.63
C VAL A 86 14.06 2.34 -9.46
N MET A 87 15.04 2.13 -8.58
CA MET A 87 15.26 2.99 -7.42
C MET A 87 15.75 4.39 -7.80
N ILE A 88 16.67 4.53 -8.76
CA ILE A 88 17.08 5.87 -9.23
C ILE A 88 15.91 6.61 -9.87
N ALA A 89 15.08 5.93 -10.67
CA ALA A 89 13.91 6.53 -11.31
C ALA A 89 12.89 6.97 -10.26
N ARG A 90 12.68 6.16 -9.22
CA ARG A 90 11.82 6.50 -8.07
C ARG A 90 12.31 7.74 -7.33
N TRP A 91 13.62 7.88 -7.12
CA TRP A 91 14.21 9.05 -6.47
C TRP A 91 14.15 10.31 -7.33
N ASP A 92 14.35 10.19 -8.64
CA ASP A 92 14.22 11.31 -9.58
C ASP A 92 12.77 11.81 -9.65
N ASP A 93 11.81 10.90 -9.79
CA ASP A 93 10.37 11.21 -9.77
C ASP A 93 9.93 11.82 -8.43
N TRP A 94 10.46 11.33 -7.30
CA TRP A 94 10.22 11.95 -5.99
C TRP A 94 10.82 13.35 -5.90
N ARG A 95 12.05 13.56 -6.39
CA ARG A 95 12.71 14.87 -6.42
C ARG A 95 11.90 15.88 -7.22
N ASP A 96 11.38 15.48 -8.38
CA ASP A 96 10.58 16.37 -9.21
C ASP A 96 9.25 16.73 -8.54
N ARG A 97 8.60 15.78 -7.86
CA ARG A 97 7.43 16.09 -7.02
C ARG A 97 7.77 16.99 -5.84
N PHE A 98 8.92 16.78 -5.21
CA PHE A 98 9.37 17.62 -4.10
C PHE A 98 9.52 19.07 -4.56
N VAL A 99 10.20 19.31 -5.68
CA VAL A 99 10.37 20.65 -6.25
C VAL A 99 9.04 21.25 -6.70
N ALA A 100 8.15 20.46 -7.30
CA ALA A 100 6.83 20.93 -7.72
C ALA A 100 5.90 21.25 -6.53
N HIS A 101 6.05 20.56 -5.41
CA HIS A 101 5.24 20.77 -4.21
C HIS A 101 5.62 22.07 -3.48
N TYR A 102 6.90 22.45 -3.49
CA TYR A 102 7.41 23.69 -2.88
C TYR A 102 7.84 24.70 -3.96
N PRO A 103 6.92 25.49 -4.54
CA PRO A 103 7.22 26.38 -5.67
C PRO A 103 8.15 27.55 -5.33
N ASP A 104 8.36 27.84 -4.04
CA ASP A 104 9.18 28.93 -3.52
C ASP A 104 10.60 28.50 -3.12
N LEU A 105 11.05 27.30 -3.52
CA LEU A 105 12.42 26.85 -3.31
C LEU A 105 13.44 27.76 -4.01
N THR A 106 14.50 28.09 -3.29
CA THR A 106 15.64 28.84 -3.84
C THR A 106 16.51 27.94 -4.74
N GLU A 107 17.22 28.55 -5.70
CA GLU A 107 18.19 27.83 -6.53
C GLU A 107 19.24 27.07 -5.69
N GLN A 108 19.64 27.63 -4.54
CA GLN A 108 20.58 26.97 -3.63
C GLN A 108 19.99 25.72 -2.98
N GLN A 109 18.71 25.74 -2.61
CA GLN A 109 18.02 24.58 -2.04
C GLN A 109 17.88 23.47 -3.09
N ILE A 110 17.48 23.83 -4.32
CA ILE A 110 17.37 22.87 -5.44
C ILE A 110 18.74 22.26 -5.75
N ARG A 111 19.79 23.08 -5.89
CA ARG A 111 21.15 22.57 -6.11
C ARG A 111 21.60 21.63 -5.00
N LYS A 112 21.34 21.98 -3.74
CA LYS A 112 21.70 21.12 -2.60
C LYS A 112 20.94 19.78 -2.62
N LEU A 113 19.67 19.78 -3.04
CA LEU A 113 18.89 18.56 -3.23
C LEU A 113 19.49 17.69 -4.35
N ASP A 114 19.87 18.30 -5.47
CA ASP A 114 20.48 17.60 -6.61
C ASP A 114 21.86 17.02 -6.26
N GLU A 115 22.69 17.78 -5.53
CA GLU A 115 23.99 17.35 -5.02
C GLU A 115 23.85 16.18 -4.02
N MET A 116 22.79 16.15 -3.20
CA MET A 116 22.54 15.00 -2.32
C MET A 116 22.27 13.72 -3.12
N LEU A 117 21.49 13.83 -4.19
CA LEU A 117 21.09 12.68 -5.01
C LEU A 117 22.20 12.17 -5.91
N ASN A 118 22.83 13.08 -6.66
CA ASN A 118 23.75 12.74 -7.75
C ASN A 118 25.23 13.00 -7.40
N GLY A 119 25.50 13.68 -6.28
CA GLY A 119 26.83 14.18 -5.96
C GLY A 119 27.09 15.55 -6.60
N PRO A 120 28.05 16.33 -6.06
CA PRO A 120 28.52 17.52 -6.75
C PRO A 120 29.38 17.13 -7.96
N GLU A 121 29.43 18.00 -8.98
CA GLU A 121 30.27 17.76 -10.17
C GLU A 121 31.76 17.62 -9.82
N ASP A 122 32.22 18.39 -8.84
CA ASP A 122 33.59 18.36 -8.36
C ASP A 122 33.72 18.82 -6.90
N PHE A 123 34.86 18.46 -6.29
CA PHE A 123 35.23 18.86 -4.94
C PHE A 123 36.44 19.78 -4.99
N ARG A 124 36.24 21.04 -4.60
CA ARG A 124 37.27 22.09 -4.72
C ARG A 124 37.87 22.47 -3.37
N ALA A 125 39.19 22.63 -3.32
CA ALA A 125 39.91 23.26 -2.22
C ALA A 125 40.82 24.39 -2.74
N VAL A 126 41.02 25.43 -1.93
CA VAL A 126 41.90 26.55 -2.28
C VAL A 126 43.35 26.07 -2.19
N LEU A 127 44.12 26.29 -3.25
CA LEU A 127 45.54 25.97 -3.30
C LEU A 127 46.22 27.05 -4.15
N GLU A 128 47.14 27.79 -3.56
CA GLU A 128 47.79 28.93 -4.24
C GLU A 128 48.75 28.49 -5.34
N GLU A 129 49.54 27.45 -5.07
CA GLU A 129 50.53 26.91 -5.99
C GLU A 129 50.70 25.40 -5.79
N LEU A 130 51.07 24.70 -6.86
CA LEU A 130 51.34 23.27 -6.82
C LEU A 130 52.79 23.02 -6.37
N PRO A 131 53.04 22.13 -5.38
CA PRO A 131 54.40 21.84 -4.93
C PRO A 131 55.28 21.33 -6.08
N GLU A 132 56.52 21.81 -6.15
CA GLU A 132 57.47 21.38 -7.18
C GLU A 132 57.62 19.85 -7.20
N GLY A 133 57.61 19.23 -8.37
CA GLY A 133 57.72 17.76 -8.50
C GLY A 133 56.41 17.00 -8.30
N VAL A 134 55.33 17.64 -7.84
CA VAL A 134 53.96 17.10 -7.94
C VAL A 134 53.34 17.61 -9.24
N SER A 135 52.86 16.70 -10.09
CA SER A 135 52.19 17.07 -11.34
C SER A 135 51.03 16.13 -11.63
N PHE A 136 49.98 16.69 -12.24
CA PHE A 136 48.83 15.95 -12.73
C PHE A 136 48.78 16.06 -14.26
N PRO A 137 48.41 14.97 -14.98
CA PRO A 137 47.98 13.67 -14.46
C PRO A 137 49.15 12.79 -13.97
N MET A 138 48.92 12.00 -12.92
CA MET A 138 49.91 11.10 -12.33
C MET A 138 49.71 9.65 -12.80
N ARG A 139 50.80 8.87 -12.92
CA ARG A 139 50.72 7.48 -13.38
C ARG A 139 49.88 6.60 -12.45
N GLY A 140 48.86 5.98 -13.03
CA GLY A 140 47.93 5.08 -12.33
C GLY A 140 46.96 5.79 -11.39
N ILE A 141 46.74 7.07 -11.63
CA ILE A 141 45.54 7.81 -11.22
C ILE A 141 44.80 8.15 -12.53
N PRO A 142 43.46 8.03 -12.60
CA PRO A 142 42.70 8.49 -13.77
C PRO A 142 43.02 9.95 -14.08
N ARG A 143 43.10 10.31 -15.37
CA ARG A 143 43.59 11.64 -15.80
C ARG A 143 42.81 12.80 -15.18
N ASP A 144 41.50 12.62 -15.03
CA ASP A 144 40.59 13.67 -14.60
C ASP A 144 40.23 13.57 -13.11
N ALA A 145 40.72 12.55 -12.39
CA ALA A 145 40.35 12.33 -10.98
C ALA A 145 40.84 13.44 -10.05
N ILE A 146 41.98 14.07 -10.36
CA ILE A 146 42.50 15.22 -9.61
C ILE A 146 43.23 16.19 -10.54
N ILE A 147 42.88 17.47 -10.45
CA ILE A 147 43.38 18.54 -11.31
C ILE A 147 43.73 19.76 -10.45
N PHE A 148 44.83 20.44 -10.77
CA PHE A 148 45.13 21.76 -10.22
C PHE A 148 44.89 22.81 -11.30
N ASN A 149 44.03 23.79 -11.01
CA ASN A 149 43.78 24.92 -11.91
C ASN A 149 44.53 26.16 -11.41
N PRO A 150 45.58 26.62 -12.12
CA PRO A 150 46.41 27.76 -11.68
C PRO A 150 45.69 29.11 -11.74
N ASP A 151 44.75 29.28 -12.68
CA ASP A 151 44.01 30.54 -12.85
C ASP A 151 43.03 30.76 -11.69
N SER A 152 42.36 29.68 -11.26
CA SER A 152 41.39 29.70 -10.17
C SER A 152 41.99 29.42 -8.79
N LYS A 153 43.27 29.01 -8.74
CA LYS A 153 44.00 28.61 -7.52
C LYS A 153 43.25 27.55 -6.71
N ARG A 154 42.86 26.47 -7.41
CA ARG A 154 42.05 25.40 -6.83
C ARG A 154 42.60 24.03 -7.17
N LEU A 155 42.62 23.18 -6.15
CA LEU A 155 42.69 21.74 -6.31
C LEU A 155 41.27 21.21 -6.47
N ILE A 156 41.07 20.39 -7.50
CA ILE A 156 39.75 19.89 -7.92
C ILE A 156 39.84 18.36 -7.97
N ILE A 157 38.94 17.68 -7.26
CA ILE A 157 38.73 16.23 -7.36
C ILE A 157 37.41 16.01 -8.11
N ASP A 158 37.40 15.09 -9.08
CA ASP A 158 36.19 14.76 -9.84
C ASP A 158 35.11 14.12 -8.95
N GLY A 159 33.87 14.52 -9.18
CA GLY A 159 32.72 14.08 -8.38
C GLY A 159 32.35 12.60 -8.50
N ASN A 160 32.70 11.95 -9.62
CA ASN A 160 32.30 10.57 -9.92
C ASN A 160 33.45 9.57 -9.76
N LEU A 161 34.67 9.98 -10.11
CA LEU A 161 35.82 9.08 -10.09
C LEU A 161 36.29 8.76 -8.67
N HIS A 162 36.16 9.74 -7.76
CA HIS A 162 36.70 9.71 -6.40
C HIS A 162 38.21 9.37 -6.36
N LEU A 163 38.84 9.44 -5.19
CA LEU A 163 40.23 8.98 -5.03
C LEU A 163 40.26 7.71 -4.18
N LYS A 164 41.01 6.71 -4.64
CA LYS A 164 41.27 5.47 -3.89
C LYS A 164 42.40 5.68 -2.88
N ALA A 165 42.42 4.88 -1.83
CA ALA A 165 43.52 4.90 -0.85
C ALA A 165 44.90 4.73 -1.51
N SER A 166 45.02 3.81 -2.48
CA SER A 166 46.26 3.58 -3.22
C SER A 166 46.66 4.72 -4.16
N GLU A 167 45.72 5.58 -4.55
CA GLU A 167 45.97 6.79 -5.34
C GLU A 167 46.41 7.93 -4.42
N LEU A 168 45.77 8.07 -3.24
CA LEU A 168 46.18 8.99 -2.19
C LEU A 168 47.63 8.73 -1.74
N ASP A 169 47.99 7.47 -1.48
CA ASP A 169 49.36 7.08 -1.10
C ASP A 169 50.40 7.51 -2.14
N ARG A 170 50.05 7.45 -3.43
CA ARG A 170 50.95 7.89 -4.51
C ARG A 170 51.13 9.39 -4.52
N ILE A 171 50.05 10.14 -4.30
CA ILE A 171 50.10 11.61 -4.20
C ILE A 171 50.96 12.02 -3.01
N MET A 172 50.75 11.41 -1.85
CA MET A 172 51.53 11.69 -0.63
C MET A 172 53.00 11.29 -0.79
N ALA A 173 53.28 10.16 -1.45
CA ALA A 173 54.66 9.76 -1.75
C ALA A 173 55.37 10.70 -2.73
N ALA A 174 54.64 11.30 -3.66
CA ALA A 174 55.19 12.33 -4.55
C ALA A 174 55.48 13.63 -3.80
N LEU A 175 54.56 14.05 -2.92
CA LEU A 175 54.72 15.22 -2.06
C LEU A 175 55.94 15.09 -1.13
N ALA A 176 56.13 13.91 -0.54
CA ALA A 176 57.28 13.64 0.34
C ALA A 176 58.64 13.78 -0.39
N ARG A 177 58.68 13.59 -1.71
CA ARG A 177 59.88 13.76 -2.55
C ARG A 177 60.03 15.16 -3.12
N SER A 178 59.03 16.02 -2.96
CA SER A 178 59.04 17.38 -3.47
C SER A 178 60.15 18.20 -2.80
N PRO A 179 60.93 19.00 -3.55
CA PRO A 179 61.88 19.95 -2.99
C PRO A 179 61.21 21.23 -2.47
N ALA A 180 59.88 21.37 -2.57
CA ALA A 180 59.16 22.57 -2.17
C ALA A 180 59.29 22.86 -0.66
N ASP A 181 59.13 24.14 -0.31
CA ASP A 181 59.12 24.61 1.08
C ASP A 181 58.02 23.91 1.90
N GLU A 182 58.30 23.69 3.19
CA GLU A 182 57.36 23.04 4.11
C GLU A 182 56.00 23.75 4.20
N GLY A 183 55.98 25.08 4.04
CA GLY A 183 54.73 25.84 4.01
C GLY A 183 53.84 25.50 2.81
N VAL A 184 54.45 25.28 1.64
CA VAL A 184 53.74 24.93 0.39
C VAL A 184 53.25 23.49 0.46
N LYS A 185 54.08 22.59 1.01
CA LYS A 185 53.68 21.19 1.27
C LYS A 185 52.50 21.12 2.23
N ALA A 186 52.56 21.81 3.37
CA ALA A 186 51.48 21.83 4.34
C ALA A 186 50.18 22.43 3.76
N ALA A 187 50.28 23.47 2.93
CA ALA A 187 49.11 24.04 2.25
C ALA A 187 48.49 23.06 1.25
N PHE A 188 49.31 22.28 0.53
CA PHE A 188 48.83 21.22 -0.35
C PHE A 188 48.17 20.07 0.41
N GLU A 189 48.75 19.61 1.52
CA GLU A 189 48.14 18.58 2.37
C GLU A 189 46.79 19.03 2.90
N ASP A 190 46.70 20.25 3.46
CA ASP A 190 45.43 20.80 3.96
C ASP A 190 44.38 20.95 2.85
N ALA A 191 44.79 21.36 1.64
CA ALA A 191 43.89 21.44 0.49
C ALA A 191 43.41 20.05 0.04
N LEU A 192 44.32 19.07 -0.04
CA LEU A 192 44.02 17.69 -0.41
C LEU A 192 43.10 17.04 0.63
N ASP A 193 43.39 17.18 1.91
CA ASP A 193 42.57 16.67 3.01
C ASP A 193 41.16 17.25 2.96
N LYS A 194 41.02 18.56 2.74
CA LYS A 194 39.70 19.21 2.61
C LYS A 194 38.93 18.74 1.39
N ALA A 195 39.59 18.57 0.25
CA ALA A 195 38.95 18.09 -0.97
C ALA A 195 38.55 16.61 -0.83
N TYR A 196 39.46 15.77 -0.35
CA TYR A 196 39.27 14.34 -0.14
C TYR A 196 38.22 14.02 0.94
N ALA A 197 38.20 14.75 2.05
CA ALA A 197 37.19 14.59 3.10
C ALA A 197 35.77 14.95 2.62
N ARG A 198 35.64 15.79 1.58
CA ARG A 198 34.36 16.05 0.94
C ARG A 198 34.05 14.99 -0.11
N ALA A 199 35.04 14.60 -0.92
CA ALA A 199 34.91 13.58 -1.96
C ALA A 199 34.52 12.21 -1.38
N SER A 200 35.03 11.84 -0.21
CA SER A 200 34.69 10.57 0.44
C SER A 200 33.22 10.44 0.84
N ARG A 201 32.42 11.52 0.78
CA ARG A 201 30.98 11.49 1.01
C ARG A 201 30.26 11.15 -0.29
N LEU A 202 29.87 9.89 -0.40
CA LEU A 202 29.05 9.41 -1.50
C LEU A 202 27.64 10.01 -1.46
N SER A 203 27.13 10.35 -2.64
CA SER A 203 25.73 10.71 -2.87
C SER A 203 24.79 9.52 -2.65
N TYR A 204 23.48 9.76 -2.60
CA TYR A 204 22.52 8.67 -2.42
C TYR A 204 22.55 7.65 -3.57
N LYS A 205 22.66 8.09 -4.84
CA LYS A 205 22.76 7.18 -5.99
C LYS A 205 24.06 6.37 -5.99
N GLU A 206 25.17 6.94 -5.51
CA GLU A 206 26.43 6.22 -5.36
C GLU A 206 26.40 5.22 -4.20
N ARG A 207 25.83 5.60 -3.05
CA ARG A 207 25.61 4.68 -1.91
C ARG A 207 24.72 3.51 -2.33
N LEU A 208 23.67 3.78 -3.09
CA LEU A 208 22.81 2.74 -3.67
C LEU A 208 23.59 1.84 -4.64
N ALA A 209 24.39 2.42 -5.54
CA ALA A 209 25.22 1.66 -6.47
C ALA A 209 26.25 0.78 -5.72
N ALA A 210 26.89 1.31 -4.68
CA ALA A 210 27.81 0.54 -3.85
C ALA A 210 27.10 -0.65 -3.20
N THR A 211 25.86 -0.46 -2.75
CA THR A 211 25.08 -1.52 -2.08
C THR A 211 24.54 -2.56 -3.07
N LEU A 212 24.06 -2.16 -4.26
CA LEU A 212 23.39 -3.04 -5.24
C LEU A 212 24.29 -3.57 -6.36
N LYS A 213 25.41 -2.92 -6.63
CA LYS A 213 26.33 -3.27 -7.73
C LYS A 213 27.77 -3.50 -7.27
N GLY A 214 28.13 -3.05 -6.06
CA GLY A 214 29.50 -3.10 -5.56
C GLY A 214 29.74 -4.03 -4.37
N ASP A 215 28.68 -4.47 -3.68
CA ASP A 215 28.81 -5.28 -2.47
C ASP A 215 28.94 -6.78 -2.81
N PRO A 216 30.11 -7.39 -2.60
CA PRO A 216 30.36 -8.80 -2.95
C PRO A 216 29.52 -9.78 -2.15
N GLU A 217 28.96 -9.40 -0.99
CA GLU A 217 28.04 -10.28 -0.27
C GLU A 217 26.64 -10.31 -0.88
N ARG A 218 26.26 -9.26 -1.62
CA ARG A 218 24.89 -9.08 -2.14
C ARG A 218 24.79 -9.47 -3.60
N ILE A 219 25.80 -9.15 -4.40
CA ILE A 219 25.81 -9.41 -5.85
C ILE A 219 26.52 -10.72 -6.19
N THR A 220 26.07 -11.36 -7.25
CA THR A 220 26.80 -12.47 -7.86
C THR A 220 27.86 -11.92 -8.81
N TYR A 221 29.09 -12.42 -8.70
CA TYR A 221 30.18 -12.00 -9.57
C TYR A 221 31.13 -13.16 -9.86
N ASP A 222 31.74 -13.10 -11.04
CA ASP A 222 32.77 -14.05 -11.44
C ASP A 222 34.15 -13.58 -10.94
N VAL A 223 34.90 -14.50 -10.33
CA VAL A 223 36.29 -14.31 -9.94
C VAL A 223 37.15 -14.48 -11.20
N PRO A 224 37.82 -13.42 -11.68
CA PRO A 224 38.66 -13.51 -12.86
C PRO A 224 39.95 -14.28 -12.54
N GLY A 225 40.31 -15.23 -13.41
CA GLY A 225 41.61 -15.88 -13.43
C GLY A 225 42.69 -15.04 -14.11
N ASP A 226 43.94 -15.52 -14.07
CA ASP A 226 45.09 -14.84 -14.68
C ASP A 226 44.94 -14.59 -16.20
N ASP A 227 44.12 -15.39 -16.88
CA ASP A 227 43.80 -15.27 -18.31
C ASP A 227 42.51 -14.47 -18.60
N GLY A 228 41.87 -13.93 -17.55
CA GLY A 228 40.60 -13.22 -17.63
C GLY A 228 39.37 -14.13 -17.77
N SER A 229 39.52 -15.45 -17.71
CA SER A 229 38.40 -16.38 -17.65
C SER A 229 37.76 -16.40 -16.24
N ALA A 230 36.46 -16.68 -16.16
CA ALA A 230 35.79 -16.86 -14.88
C ALA A 230 36.22 -18.20 -14.26
N VAL A 231 36.95 -18.14 -13.14
CA VAL A 231 37.44 -19.34 -12.43
C VAL A 231 36.38 -19.87 -11.46
N GLU A 232 35.66 -18.96 -10.80
CA GLU A 232 34.66 -19.29 -9.80
C GLU A 232 33.57 -18.20 -9.79
N THR A 233 32.31 -18.59 -9.69
CA THR A 233 31.18 -17.65 -9.54
C THR A 233 30.77 -17.62 -8.08
N MET A 234 30.94 -16.47 -7.43
CA MET A 234 30.49 -16.23 -6.07
C MET A 234 29.02 -15.81 -6.11
N ILE A 235 28.13 -16.60 -5.49
CA ILE A 235 26.69 -16.30 -5.47
C ILE A 235 26.39 -15.29 -4.36
N GLY A 236 25.82 -14.16 -4.75
CA GLY A 236 25.39 -13.12 -3.81
C GLY A 236 24.06 -13.44 -3.14
N LYS A 237 23.81 -12.82 -1.99
CA LYS A 237 22.55 -12.97 -1.22
C LYS A 237 21.29 -12.64 -2.02
N VAL A 238 21.36 -11.76 -3.03
CA VAL A 238 20.21 -11.44 -3.89
C VAL A 238 19.79 -12.66 -4.72
N ASP A 239 20.73 -13.38 -5.32
CA ASP A 239 20.41 -14.59 -6.08
C ASP A 239 19.98 -15.74 -5.17
N VAL A 240 20.57 -15.84 -3.96
CA VAL A 240 20.08 -16.78 -2.93
C VAL A 240 18.61 -16.51 -2.61
N TYR A 241 18.23 -15.25 -2.42
CA TYR A 241 16.84 -14.85 -2.17
C TYR A 241 15.91 -15.23 -3.32
N LEU A 242 16.29 -14.94 -4.56
CA LEU A 242 15.50 -15.27 -5.75
C LEU A 242 15.31 -16.78 -5.92
N ASN A 243 16.37 -17.56 -5.68
CA ASN A 243 16.31 -19.01 -5.76
C ASN A 243 15.42 -19.61 -4.67
N GLN A 244 15.57 -19.19 -3.41
CA GLN A 244 14.71 -19.66 -2.31
C GLN A 244 13.24 -19.30 -2.54
N LEU A 245 12.96 -18.11 -3.09
CA LEU A 245 11.60 -17.70 -3.44
C LEU A 245 11.00 -18.61 -4.53
N ALA A 246 11.79 -18.94 -5.55
CA ALA A 246 11.37 -19.84 -6.62
C ALA A 246 11.12 -21.27 -6.12
N GLU A 247 11.98 -21.78 -5.23
CA GLU A 247 11.82 -23.07 -4.57
C GLU A 247 10.56 -23.12 -3.72
N TYR A 248 10.35 -22.10 -2.86
CA TYR A 248 9.15 -21.98 -2.04
C TYR A 248 7.85 -22.00 -2.87
N GLU A 249 7.80 -21.25 -3.97
CA GLU A 249 6.60 -21.23 -4.84
C GLU A 249 6.41 -22.56 -5.59
N ALA A 250 7.48 -23.30 -5.86
CA ALA A 250 7.40 -24.64 -6.44
C ALA A 250 6.90 -25.69 -5.42
N ASP A 251 7.34 -25.59 -4.17
CA ASP A 251 6.94 -26.46 -3.08
C ASP A 251 5.50 -26.19 -2.64
N LEU A 252 5.10 -24.92 -2.58
CA LEU A 252 3.74 -24.49 -2.26
C LEU A 252 2.70 -25.11 -3.22
N LYS A 253 3.04 -25.27 -4.50
CA LYS A 253 2.16 -25.89 -5.51
C LYS A 253 2.01 -27.40 -5.33
N LYS A 254 2.97 -28.06 -4.68
CA LYS A 254 3.00 -29.52 -4.49
C LYS A 254 2.48 -29.94 -3.11
N ALA A 255 2.49 -29.03 -2.14
CA ALA A 255 2.11 -29.30 -0.77
C ALA A 255 0.63 -29.71 -0.66
N ASN A 256 0.41 -30.86 -0.04
CA ASN A 256 -0.90 -31.46 0.22
C ASN A 256 -1.04 -31.97 1.66
N GLN A 257 0.06 -32.11 2.41
CA GLN A 257 0.10 -32.66 3.76
C GLN A 257 0.44 -31.60 4.80
N ALA A 258 -0.07 -31.75 6.03
CA ALA A 258 0.13 -30.77 7.11
C ALA A 258 1.60 -30.45 7.39
N PHE A 259 2.47 -31.46 7.43
CA PHE A 259 3.90 -31.25 7.69
C PHE A 259 4.62 -30.50 6.54
N GLU A 260 4.11 -30.59 5.31
CA GLU A 260 4.66 -29.85 4.16
C GLU A 260 4.37 -28.36 4.31
N PHE A 261 3.18 -28.01 4.82
CA PHE A 261 2.86 -26.62 5.18
C PHE A 261 3.69 -26.09 6.35
N ASP A 262 4.01 -26.93 7.34
CA ASP A 262 4.95 -26.56 8.41
C ASP A 262 6.36 -26.30 7.87
N HIS A 263 6.82 -27.10 6.90
CA HIS A 263 8.09 -26.87 6.22
C HIS A 263 8.09 -25.56 5.42
N LEU A 264 7.02 -25.31 4.66
CA LEU A 264 6.81 -24.07 3.92
C LEU A 264 6.80 -22.85 4.86
N ALA A 265 6.19 -22.96 6.04
CA ALA A 265 6.20 -21.88 7.03
C ALA A 265 7.64 -21.52 7.46
N LYS A 266 8.49 -22.54 7.66
CA LYS A 266 9.91 -22.34 7.98
C LYS A 266 10.68 -21.73 6.82
N GLN A 267 10.55 -22.27 5.60
CA GLN A 267 11.15 -21.70 4.39
C GLN A 267 10.75 -20.23 4.22
N TRP A 268 9.47 -19.91 4.40
CA TRP A 268 8.96 -18.54 4.31
C TRP A 268 9.58 -17.61 5.35
N SER A 269 9.83 -18.10 6.56
CA SER A 269 10.51 -17.33 7.61
C SER A 269 11.93 -16.96 7.21
N GLU A 270 12.69 -17.92 6.68
CA GLU A 270 14.07 -17.74 6.20
C GLU A 270 14.11 -16.74 5.02
N ILE A 271 13.22 -16.92 4.03
CA ILE A 271 13.06 -16.01 2.89
C ILE A 271 12.73 -14.59 3.37
N SER A 272 11.82 -14.46 4.35
CA SER A 272 11.42 -13.17 4.90
C SER A 272 12.55 -12.50 5.69
N GLU A 273 13.43 -13.27 6.32
CA GLU A 273 14.62 -12.77 7.01
C GLU A 273 15.63 -12.23 6.02
N LEU A 274 15.95 -13.00 4.98
CA LEU A 274 16.86 -12.58 3.91
C LEU A 274 16.31 -11.36 3.15
N GLN A 275 15.01 -11.31 2.87
CA GLN A 275 14.35 -10.13 2.29
C GLN A 275 14.59 -8.90 3.16
N ARG A 276 14.37 -9.00 4.49
CA ARG A 276 14.57 -7.86 5.40
C ARG A 276 16.03 -7.43 5.44
N GLU A 277 16.97 -8.38 5.50
CA GLU A 277 18.41 -8.09 5.47
C GLU A 277 18.78 -7.29 4.22
N LEU A 278 18.27 -7.69 3.04
CA LEU A 278 18.55 -7.03 1.78
C LEU A 278 17.84 -5.67 1.68
N VAL A 279 16.55 -5.58 1.98
CA VAL A 279 15.75 -4.40 1.64
C VAL A 279 15.87 -3.29 2.71
N THR A 280 16.08 -3.62 3.98
CA THR A 280 16.07 -2.63 5.07
C THR A 280 17.12 -1.52 4.91
N PRO A 281 18.39 -1.81 4.55
CA PRO A 281 19.38 -0.76 4.30
C PRO A 281 18.95 0.23 3.20
N ILE A 282 18.25 -0.24 2.18
CA ILE A 282 17.81 0.58 1.05
C ILE A 282 16.59 1.42 1.43
N ILE A 283 15.64 0.86 2.18
CA ILE A 283 14.54 1.62 2.78
C ILE A 283 15.08 2.72 3.70
N ALA A 284 16.13 2.42 4.47
CA ALA A 284 16.79 3.40 5.33
C ALA A 284 17.42 4.53 4.49
N LEU A 285 18.08 4.22 3.37
CA LEU A 285 18.59 5.23 2.44
C LEU A 285 17.49 6.15 1.88
N ASP A 286 16.35 5.57 1.45
CA ASP A 286 15.19 6.34 0.96
C ASP A 286 14.62 7.28 2.03
N ALA A 287 14.46 6.78 3.26
CA ALA A 287 13.98 7.57 4.38
C ALA A 287 14.96 8.70 4.75
N GLU A 288 16.26 8.40 4.76
CA GLU A 288 17.34 9.35 5.07
C GLU A 288 17.40 10.48 4.03
N LEU A 289 17.28 10.16 2.75
CA LEU A 289 17.16 11.13 1.65
C LEU A 289 15.99 12.10 1.90
N LYS A 290 14.80 11.55 2.14
CA LYS A 290 13.58 12.34 2.37
C LYS A 290 13.70 13.23 3.62
N GLU A 291 14.29 12.71 4.70
CA GLU A 291 14.54 13.46 5.92
C GLU A 291 15.54 14.60 5.69
N ASN A 292 16.65 14.33 5.00
CA ASN A 292 17.68 15.33 4.74
C ASN A 292 17.20 16.42 3.76
N ALA A 293 16.30 16.08 2.83
CA ALA A 293 15.61 17.07 2.01
C ALA A 293 14.62 17.93 2.81
N GLN A 294 13.96 17.40 3.84
CA GLN A 294 13.14 18.25 4.71
C GLN A 294 13.98 19.26 5.49
N LYS A 295 15.22 18.89 5.87
CA LYS A 295 16.14 19.78 6.59
C LYS A 295 16.61 20.99 5.77
N ILE A 296 16.46 20.97 4.44
CA ILE A 296 16.80 22.14 3.60
C ILE A 296 15.67 23.16 3.53
N LEU A 297 14.45 22.81 3.96
CA LEU A 297 13.28 23.68 3.91
C LEU A 297 13.30 24.74 5.02
N SER A 298 12.77 25.92 4.72
CA SER A 298 12.44 26.91 5.75
C SER A 298 11.21 26.47 6.56
N ILE A 299 10.98 27.11 7.71
CA ILE A 299 9.79 26.82 8.54
C ILE A 299 8.50 27.05 7.75
N GLU A 300 8.40 28.13 6.98
CA GLU A 300 7.19 28.42 6.18
C GLU A 300 6.97 27.41 5.06
N GLN A 301 8.05 26.92 4.43
CA GLN A 301 7.98 25.84 3.44
C GLN A 301 7.54 24.52 4.10
N GLY A 302 8.11 24.16 5.24
CA GLY A 302 7.77 22.95 5.97
C GLY A 302 6.32 22.89 6.46
N ARG A 303 5.66 24.04 6.64
CA ARG A 303 4.23 24.11 6.98
C ARG A 303 3.30 23.65 5.85
N GLN A 304 3.78 23.56 4.61
CA GLN A 304 3.00 23.05 3.48
C GLN A 304 2.76 21.53 3.58
N GLY A 305 3.48 20.84 4.48
CA GLY A 305 3.37 19.40 4.69
C GLY A 305 4.39 18.63 3.85
N LEU A 306 4.22 17.31 3.80
CA LEU A 306 5.07 16.41 3.00
C LEU A 306 4.60 16.42 1.53
N PRO A 307 5.52 16.28 0.56
CA PRO A 307 5.13 16.14 -0.83
C PRO A 307 4.22 14.90 -0.99
N PRO A 308 3.21 14.97 -1.87
CA PRO A 308 2.32 13.84 -2.09
C PRO A 308 3.12 12.66 -2.64
N GLU A 309 2.85 11.47 -2.09
CA GLU A 309 3.37 10.22 -2.65
C GLU A 309 2.87 10.02 -4.10
N PRO A 310 3.43 9.11 -4.90
CA PRO A 310 2.89 8.79 -6.21
C PRO A 310 1.65 7.89 -6.08
N TRP A 311 0.84 7.82 -7.14
CA TRP A 311 -0.29 6.87 -7.22
C TRP A 311 0.22 5.49 -7.62
N THR A 312 0.71 4.73 -6.63
CA THR A 312 1.09 3.33 -6.80
C THR A 312 -0.13 2.40 -6.69
N THR A 313 0.03 1.14 -7.11
CA THR A 313 -0.99 0.09 -6.91
C THR A 313 -1.37 -0.03 -5.44
N LEU A 314 -0.37 -0.09 -4.55
CA LEU A 314 -0.57 -0.12 -3.10
C LEU A 314 -1.36 1.09 -2.61
N ARG A 315 -0.97 2.32 -3.00
CA ARG A 315 -1.65 3.54 -2.56
C ARG A 315 -3.11 3.58 -3.04
N THR A 316 -3.35 3.11 -4.26
CA THR A 316 -4.70 3.02 -4.82
C THR A 316 -5.57 2.10 -3.95
N ASN A 317 -5.05 0.93 -3.58
CA ASN A 317 -5.75 -0.01 -2.72
C ASN A 317 -5.96 0.53 -1.30
N ASP A 318 -4.95 1.17 -0.71
CA ASP A 318 -5.05 1.86 0.58
C ASP A 318 -6.17 2.91 0.55
N MET A 319 -6.25 3.68 -0.54
CA MET A 319 -7.26 4.71 -0.69
C MET A 319 -8.66 4.16 -0.97
N MET A 320 -8.78 3.03 -1.66
CA MET A 320 -10.05 2.31 -1.79
C MET A 320 -10.56 1.83 -0.43
N VAL A 321 -9.70 1.29 0.42
CA VAL A 321 -10.08 0.85 1.78
C VAL A 321 -10.51 2.05 2.63
N ILE A 322 -9.72 3.12 2.64
CA ILE A 322 -10.01 4.33 3.42
C ILE A 322 -11.34 4.96 2.97
N THR A 323 -11.51 5.15 1.67
CA THR A 323 -12.72 5.75 1.10
C THR A 323 -13.93 4.84 1.30
N GLY A 324 -13.77 3.54 1.09
CA GLY A 324 -14.82 2.53 1.29
C GLY A 324 -15.33 2.54 2.72
N LEU A 325 -14.44 2.44 3.72
CA LEU A 325 -14.80 2.51 5.14
C LEU A 325 -15.52 3.81 5.48
N THR A 326 -14.99 4.94 5.04
CA THR A 326 -15.53 6.26 5.37
C THR A 326 -16.92 6.46 4.75
N VAL A 327 -17.04 6.25 3.43
CA VAL A 327 -18.28 6.48 2.69
C VAL A 327 -19.35 5.49 3.13
N LEU A 328 -19.05 4.18 3.13
CA LEU A 328 -20.05 3.17 3.53
C LEU A 328 -20.47 3.34 4.99
N GLY A 329 -19.55 3.73 5.87
CA GLY A 329 -19.85 4.08 7.27
C GLY A 329 -20.86 5.23 7.38
N VAL A 330 -20.61 6.36 6.70
CA VAL A 330 -21.54 7.50 6.66
C VAL A 330 -22.91 7.08 6.10
N LEU A 331 -22.93 6.34 4.98
CA LEU A 331 -24.17 5.91 4.34
C LEU A 331 -25.01 5.00 5.23
N LEU A 332 -24.37 4.10 5.99
CA LEU A 332 -25.04 3.21 6.95
C LEU A 332 -25.59 3.96 8.16
N ILE A 333 -24.86 4.96 8.67
CA ILE A 333 -25.31 5.79 9.80
C ILE A 333 -26.55 6.59 9.39
N ILE A 334 -26.44 7.32 8.27
CA ILE A 334 -27.50 8.18 7.74
C ILE A 334 -28.69 7.35 7.23
N GLY A 335 -28.46 6.08 6.85
CA GLY A 335 -29.47 5.20 6.28
C GLY A 335 -29.84 5.62 4.86
N PHE A 336 -28.83 5.93 4.04
CA PHE A 336 -28.97 6.22 2.61
C PHE A 336 -28.47 5.04 1.76
N ALA A 337 -29.25 4.66 0.75
CA ALA A 337 -29.03 3.50 -0.09
C ALA A 337 -28.69 2.24 0.73
N THR A 338 -29.37 2.05 1.86
CA THR A 338 -28.93 1.18 2.97
C THR A 338 -28.62 -0.25 2.52
N ARG A 339 -29.39 -0.80 1.58
CA ARG A 339 -29.16 -2.15 1.03
C ARG A 339 -27.85 -2.23 0.23
N ILE A 340 -27.59 -1.22 -0.60
CA ILE A 340 -26.37 -1.14 -1.42
C ILE A 340 -25.17 -0.88 -0.51
N SER A 341 -25.30 0.04 0.44
CA SER A 341 -24.25 0.38 1.42
C SER A 341 -23.90 -0.84 2.28
N ALA A 342 -24.90 -1.60 2.74
CA ALA A 342 -24.67 -2.82 3.51
C ALA A 342 -24.06 -3.94 2.66
N LEU A 343 -24.50 -4.13 1.40
CA LEU A 343 -23.90 -5.11 0.49
C LEU A 343 -22.45 -4.76 0.14
N GLY A 344 -22.16 -3.50 -0.16
CA GLY A 344 -20.80 -3.02 -0.40
C GLY A 344 -19.91 -3.20 0.82
N GLY A 345 -20.44 -2.92 2.01
CA GLY A 345 -19.74 -3.19 3.27
C GLY A 345 -19.45 -4.67 3.48
N ALA A 346 -20.42 -5.54 3.19
CA ALA A 346 -20.26 -6.98 3.30
C ALA A 346 -19.17 -7.51 2.35
N ILE A 347 -19.14 -7.03 1.10
CA ILE A 347 -18.11 -7.39 0.11
C ILE A 347 -16.73 -6.94 0.59
N MET A 348 -16.62 -5.71 1.09
CA MET A 348 -15.35 -5.16 1.58
C MET A 348 -14.83 -5.95 2.79
N VAL A 349 -15.65 -6.22 3.81
CA VAL A 349 -15.22 -6.99 4.98
C VAL A 349 -14.94 -8.45 4.62
N LEU A 350 -15.69 -9.03 3.68
CA LEU A 350 -15.40 -10.35 3.14
C LEU A 350 -14.03 -10.38 2.46
N SER A 351 -13.63 -9.32 1.74
CA SER A 351 -12.29 -9.23 1.17
C SER A 351 -11.20 -9.28 2.25
N PHE A 352 -11.42 -8.64 3.41
CA PHE A 352 -10.49 -8.72 4.55
C PHE A 352 -10.46 -10.12 5.16
N TYR A 353 -11.62 -10.77 5.30
CA TYR A 353 -11.68 -12.17 5.74
C TYR A 353 -10.85 -13.11 4.85
N LEU A 354 -10.84 -12.88 3.53
CA LEU A 354 -10.15 -13.72 2.56
C LEU A 354 -8.63 -13.51 2.47
N VAL A 355 -8.09 -12.44 3.08
CA VAL A 355 -6.63 -12.21 3.13
C VAL A 355 -5.92 -13.29 3.93
N TRP A 356 -6.50 -13.71 5.06
CA TRP A 356 -5.93 -14.76 5.90
C TRP A 356 -7.08 -15.60 6.50
N PRO A 357 -7.76 -16.41 5.67
CA PRO A 357 -8.96 -17.11 6.09
C PRO A 357 -8.58 -18.26 7.04
N PRO A 358 -9.29 -18.43 8.18
CA PRO A 358 -9.01 -19.51 9.13
C PRO A 358 -9.64 -20.83 8.64
N TRP A 359 -9.16 -21.31 7.50
CA TRP A 359 -9.60 -22.54 6.86
C TRP A 359 -8.64 -23.69 7.17
N PRO A 360 -9.10 -24.95 7.09
CA PRO A 360 -8.22 -26.10 7.18
C PRO A 360 -7.05 -26.00 6.17
N GLY A 361 -5.82 -26.17 6.65
CA GLY A 361 -4.61 -26.12 5.81
C GLY A 361 -4.01 -24.72 5.62
N VAL A 362 -4.64 -23.66 6.14
CA VAL A 362 -4.05 -22.32 6.21
C VAL A 362 -3.35 -22.17 7.56
N ILE A 363 -2.11 -21.65 7.55
CA ILE A 363 -1.35 -21.39 8.78
C ILE A 363 -2.15 -20.42 9.66
N GLU A 364 -2.30 -20.71 10.95
CA GLU A 364 -3.02 -19.81 11.86
C GLU A 364 -2.31 -18.46 11.98
N ALA A 365 -3.09 -17.37 11.94
CA ALA A 365 -2.54 -16.04 12.10
C ALA A 365 -1.98 -15.87 13.54
N PRO A 366 -0.79 -15.26 13.71
CA PRO A 366 -0.24 -15.00 15.03
C PRO A 366 -1.14 -14.02 15.79
N GLY A 367 -1.62 -14.42 16.98
CA GLY A 367 -2.47 -13.59 17.81
C GLY A 367 -3.32 -14.39 18.79
N ASN A 368 -4.11 -13.68 19.61
CA ASN A 368 -4.94 -14.30 20.65
C ASN A 368 -6.29 -14.82 20.12
N GLU A 369 -6.53 -14.70 18.80
CA GLU A 369 -7.80 -15.07 18.16
C GLU A 369 -7.71 -16.47 17.54
N HIS A 370 -8.12 -17.49 18.29
CA HIS A 370 -8.37 -18.82 17.74
C HIS A 370 -9.83 -18.89 17.27
N SER A 371 -10.06 -18.78 15.97
CA SER A 371 -11.39 -18.82 15.37
C SER A 371 -11.39 -19.78 14.19
N PHE A 372 -12.04 -20.94 14.30
CA PHE A 372 -12.16 -21.87 13.17
C PHE A 372 -13.30 -21.45 12.25
N ILE A 373 -12.98 -21.07 11.01
CA ILE A 373 -13.89 -20.59 9.96
C ILE A 373 -14.61 -19.27 10.30
N VAL A 374 -15.24 -19.15 11.46
CA VAL A 374 -16.04 -17.99 11.87
C VAL A 374 -15.21 -17.09 12.80
N ASN A 375 -14.75 -15.96 12.28
CA ASN A 375 -14.09 -14.90 13.04
C ASN A 375 -14.94 -13.62 13.07
N LYS A 376 -14.40 -12.55 13.67
CA LYS A 376 -15.04 -11.23 13.74
C LYS A 376 -15.49 -10.72 12.36
N ASN A 377 -14.63 -10.81 11.34
CA ASN A 377 -14.94 -10.34 10.00
C ASN A 377 -16.15 -11.07 9.40
N LEU A 378 -16.23 -12.41 9.55
CA LEU A 378 -17.36 -13.18 9.02
C LEU A 378 -18.68 -12.88 9.75
N ILE A 379 -18.61 -12.60 11.07
CA ILE A 379 -19.77 -12.16 11.85
C ILE A 379 -20.26 -10.79 11.34
N GLU A 380 -19.35 -9.86 11.06
CA GLU A 380 -19.69 -8.56 10.48
C GLU A 380 -20.33 -8.68 9.09
N VAL A 381 -19.82 -9.57 8.24
CA VAL A 381 -20.43 -9.88 6.93
C VAL A 381 -21.86 -10.39 7.11
N ALA A 382 -22.09 -11.33 8.03
CA ALA A 382 -23.44 -11.86 8.29
C ALA A 382 -24.41 -10.77 8.79
N ILE A 383 -23.93 -9.87 9.66
CA ILE A 383 -24.70 -8.71 10.14
C ILE A 383 -25.06 -7.78 8.98
N LEU A 384 -24.10 -7.45 8.11
CA LEU A 384 -24.32 -6.56 6.97
C LEU A 384 -25.30 -7.18 5.95
N LEU A 385 -25.20 -8.48 5.69
CA LEU A 385 -26.17 -9.19 4.86
C LEU A 385 -27.58 -9.19 5.48
N ALA A 386 -27.69 -9.35 6.80
CA ALA A 386 -28.97 -9.22 7.50
C ALA A 386 -29.55 -7.80 7.38
N ILE A 387 -28.71 -6.76 7.48
CA ILE A 387 -29.11 -5.36 7.25
C ILE A 387 -29.56 -5.16 5.80
N ALA A 388 -28.85 -5.73 4.83
CA ALA A 388 -29.18 -5.63 3.41
C ALA A 388 -30.53 -6.32 3.06
N ALA A 389 -30.84 -7.42 3.74
CA ALA A 389 -32.10 -8.16 3.57
C ALA A 389 -33.31 -7.45 4.19
N MET A 390 -33.09 -6.55 5.15
CA MET A 390 -34.15 -5.90 5.92
C MET A 390 -34.32 -4.42 5.51
N PRO A 391 -35.55 -3.87 5.56
CA PRO A 391 -35.79 -2.48 5.14
C PRO A 391 -35.43 -1.45 6.23
N THR A 392 -34.28 -1.62 6.89
CA THR A 392 -33.84 -0.78 8.04
C THR A 392 -33.70 0.70 7.68
N GLY A 393 -33.31 1.01 6.44
CA GLY A 393 -33.27 2.39 5.91
C GLY A 393 -34.63 3.08 5.85
N THR A 394 -35.71 2.33 5.60
CA THR A 394 -37.07 2.89 5.56
C THR A 394 -37.69 3.08 6.94
N TRP A 395 -37.23 2.32 7.94
CA TRP A 395 -37.68 2.47 9.33
C TRP A 395 -37.09 3.71 9.98
N PHE A 396 -35.78 3.91 9.80
CA PHE A 396 -35.05 5.02 10.40
C PHE A 396 -33.86 5.40 9.50
N GLY A 397 -34.06 6.25 8.51
CA GLY A 397 -33.01 6.66 7.57
C GLY A 397 -33.55 7.59 6.47
N ILE A 398 -32.62 8.17 5.70
CA ILE A 398 -32.96 9.03 4.57
C ILE A 398 -33.76 8.26 3.49
N ASP A 399 -33.52 6.95 3.33
CA ASP A 399 -34.28 6.11 2.39
C ASP A 399 -35.80 6.19 2.60
N GLY A 400 -36.26 6.25 3.86
CA GLY A 400 -37.67 6.42 4.19
C GLY A 400 -38.23 7.80 3.82
N ILE A 401 -37.44 8.86 4.05
CA ILE A 401 -37.81 10.25 3.70
C ILE A 401 -37.94 10.39 2.18
N ILE A 402 -36.96 9.86 1.44
CA ILE A 402 -36.95 9.87 -0.02
C ILE A 402 -38.13 9.08 -0.57
N GLY A 403 -38.39 7.88 -0.05
CA GLY A 403 -39.55 7.06 -0.44
C GLY A 403 -40.89 7.79 -0.23
N MET A 404 -41.01 8.57 0.85
CA MET A 404 -42.21 9.37 1.12
C MET A 404 -42.38 10.56 0.16
N LEU A 405 -41.28 11.19 -0.27
CA LEU A 405 -41.30 12.29 -1.24
C LEU A 405 -41.67 11.80 -2.65
N PHE A 406 -41.14 10.66 -3.08
CA PHE A 406 -41.46 10.07 -4.39
C PHE A 406 -42.89 9.52 -4.47
N THR A 407 -43.43 8.95 -3.39
CA THR A 407 -44.84 8.52 -3.35
C THR A 407 -45.82 9.69 -3.35
N LYS A 408 -45.45 10.86 -2.81
CA LYS A 408 -46.25 12.09 -2.91
C LYS A 408 -46.21 12.73 -4.31
N CYS A 409 -45.11 12.61 -5.06
CA CYS A 409 -45.01 13.18 -6.41
C CYS A 409 -45.80 12.38 -7.47
N CYS A 410 -46.01 11.08 -7.27
CA CYS A 410 -46.79 10.23 -8.21
C CYS A 410 -48.21 9.87 -7.70
N GLY A 411 -48.61 10.37 -6.53
CA GLY A 411 -49.88 10.04 -5.87
C GLY A 411 -50.97 11.10 -6.00
N LYS A 412 -51.43 11.39 -7.23
CA LYS A 412 -52.79 11.92 -7.49
C LYS A 412 -53.18 11.69 -8.96
N LYS A 413 -53.77 10.53 -9.25
CA LYS A 413 -54.77 10.40 -10.32
C LYS A 413 -56.06 9.89 -9.72
N SER A 414 -57.12 10.60 -10.07
CA SER A 414 -58.47 10.57 -9.51
C SER A 414 -59.12 9.19 -9.65
N THR A 415 -59.82 8.77 -8.61
CA THR A 415 -61.00 7.91 -8.75
C THR A 415 -62.21 8.71 -8.28
N SER A 416 -62.78 9.52 -9.18
CA SER A 416 -64.17 9.96 -9.07
C SER A 416 -64.95 9.49 -10.30
N THR A 417 -65.75 8.45 -10.15
CA THR A 417 -66.93 8.15 -10.99
C THR A 417 -67.73 7.15 -10.16
N ALA A 418 -68.69 7.61 -9.36
CA ALA A 418 -70.06 7.98 -9.70
C ALA A 418 -71.02 6.90 -9.17
N SER A 419 -71.78 7.32 -8.17
CA SER A 419 -72.92 6.65 -7.56
C SER A 419 -73.97 6.31 -8.62
N GLY A 420 -74.34 5.02 -8.70
CA GLY A 420 -75.53 4.54 -9.38
C GLY A 420 -76.46 3.90 -8.36
N LYS A 421 -77.46 4.66 -7.91
CA LYS A 421 -78.64 4.14 -7.19
C LYS A 421 -79.40 3.20 -8.13
N SER A 422 -79.78 2.01 -7.66
CA SER A 422 -80.94 1.28 -8.16
C SER A 422 -81.78 0.82 -6.98
N GLN A 423 -83.04 1.26 -7.00
CA GLN A 423 -84.07 1.06 -6.01
C GLN A 423 -84.46 -0.41 -5.86
N SER A 424 -84.67 -0.82 -4.61
CA SER A 424 -85.50 -1.96 -4.25
C SER A 424 -86.97 -1.51 -4.15
N THR A 425 -87.84 -2.11 -4.94
CA THR A 425 -89.30 -2.11 -4.74
C THR A 425 -89.81 -3.50 -5.08
N GLY A 426 -90.56 -4.09 -4.15
CA GLY A 426 -91.00 -5.48 -4.19
C GLY A 426 -92.36 -5.71 -4.84
N SER A 427 -92.76 -6.98 -4.77
CA SER A 427 -94.07 -7.64 -4.95
C SER A 427 -93.85 -8.89 -5.83
N GLU A 428 -93.89 -10.11 -5.28
CA GLU A 428 -95.05 -10.90 -4.84
C GLU A 428 -95.58 -11.82 -5.96
N VAL A 429 -95.39 -13.14 -5.74
CA VAL A 429 -96.24 -14.29 -6.12
C VAL A 429 -96.59 -14.46 -7.60
N ASP A 430 -96.15 -15.56 -8.22
CA ASP A 430 -97.04 -16.73 -8.41
C ASP A 430 -96.27 -17.97 -8.94
N SER A 431 -96.76 -19.08 -8.44
CA SER A 431 -96.60 -20.48 -8.79
C SER A 431 -96.62 -20.75 -10.30
N ASP A 432 -95.72 -21.61 -10.80
CA ASP A 432 -96.25 -22.74 -11.56
C ASP A 432 -95.31 -23.95 -11.64
N LYS A 433 -95.96 -25.10 -11.54
CA LYS A 433 -95.45 -26.47 -11.57
C LYS A 433 -95.25 -26.89 -13.03
N LYS A 434 -94.15 -27.60 -13.35
CA LYS A 434 -94.20 -28.93 -14.04
C LYS A 434 -92.82 -29.53 -14.30
N THR A 435 -92.58 -30.61 -13.56
CA THR A 435 -92.00 -31.92 -13.95
C THR A 435 -91.85 -32.25 -15.45
N ALA A 436 -90.67 -32.75 -15.82
CA ALA A 436 -90.42 -34.00 -16.59
C ALA A 436 -88.88 -34.23 -16.67
N VAL A 437 -88.30 -35.20 -15.95
CA VAL A 437 -87.99 -36.60 -16.39
C VAL A 437 -86.94 -36.62 -17.51
N MET A 438 -85.65 -36.77 -17.16
CA MET A 438 -84.85 -38.03 -17.19
C MET A 438 -84.67 -38.63 -18.58
N SER A 439 -83.42 -38.66 -19.08
CA SER A 439 -82.61 -39.88 -19.27
C SER A 439 -81.45 -39.61 -20.24
N GLU A 440 -80.22 -39.94 -19.84
CA GLU A 440 -79.40 -40.95 -20.53
C GLU A 440 -78.13 -41.29 -19.71
N PRO A 441 -77.58 -42.51 -19.83
CA PRO A 441 -76.70 -43.11 -18.84
C PRO A 441 -75.22 -43.17 -19.27
N SER A 442 -74.33 -43.07 -18.28
CA SER A 442 -73.00 -43.72 -18.27
C SER A 442 -73.21 -45.18 -17.81
N ALA A 443 -72.49 -46.22 -18.22
CA ALA A 443 -71.29 -46.40 -19.04
C ALA A 443 -71.17 -47.91 -19.38
N VAL A 444 -70.13 -48.24 -20.17
CA VAL A 444 -69.59 -49.57 -20.58
C VAL A 444 -69.89 -49.94 -22.01
#